data_AF-A0A645HMV0-F1
#
_entry.id   AF-A0A645HMV0-F1
#
_cell.length_a   1.000
_cell.length_b   1.000
_cell.length_c   1.000
_cell.angle_alpha   90.00
_cell.angle_beta   90.00
_cell.angle_gamma   90.00
#
_symmetry.space_group_name_H-M   'P 1'
#
loop_
_entity.id
_entity.type
_entity.pdbx_description
1 polymer ?
#
loop_
_entity_poly.entity_id
_entity_poly.type
_entity_poly.pdbx_seq_one_letter_code
_entity_poly.pdbx_strand_id
1 'polypeptide(L)'
;MNNGAQATDSARLLLSYDGVLLRRALEFKNKPAAEIEQEVEKHKTIVAARYERRKKLRVARAARKVKEAEEAKKKAEQEAAAAAAAAEAAVAAEAAAAAEATAKEEGAE
;
A
#
# COMPACT_ATOMS: atom_id res chain seq x y z
N MET A 1 4.87 -10.22 36.93
CA MET A 1 5.65 -8.97 36.83
C MET A 1 6.09 -8.42 38.19
N ASN A 2 5.46 -8.77 39.30
CA ASN A 2 5.81 -8.21 40.62
C ASN A 2 7.08 -8.81 41.23
N ASN A 3 7.52 -9.97 40.74
CA ASN A 3 8.71 -10.68 41.20
C ASN A 3 9.92 -10.50 40.27
N GLY A 4 10.00 -9.36 39.55
CA GLY A 4 11.14 -9.05 38.67
C GLY A 4 11.15 -9.70 37.28
N ALA A 5 10.15 -10.51 36.94
CA ALA A 5 10.03 -11.09 35.59
C ALA A 5 10.02 -10.01 34.50
N GLN A 6 10.85 -10.17 33.47
CA GLN A 6 10.94 -9.27 32.31
C GLN A 6 10.27 -9.93 31.09
N ALA A 7 9.32 -9.23 30.47
CA ALA A 7 8.68 -9.72 29.25
C ALA A 7 9.54 -9.41 28.02
N THR A 8 9.57 -10.34 27.08
CA THR A 8 10.03 -10.10 25.71
C THR A 8 9.10 -9.11 24.99
N ASP A 9 9.55 -8.51 23.90
CA ASP A 9 8.78 -7.46 23.20
C ASP A 9 7.39 -7.94 22.77
N SER A 10 7.28 -9.16 22.23
CA SER A 10 6.00 -9.75 21.82
C SER A 10 5.05 -9.96 23.00
N ALA A 11 5.55 -10.49 24.11
CA ALA A 11 4.77 -10.68 25.33
C ALA A 11 4.36 -9.32 25.95
N ARG A 12 5.25 -8.33 25.91
CA ARG A 12 4.99 -6.97 26.39
C ARG A 12 3.88 -6.30 25.58
N LEU A 13 3.85 -6.50 24.26
CA LEU A 13 2.78 -6.01 23.40
C LEU A 13 1.44 -6.66 23.75
N LEU A 14 1.39 -7.98 23.94
CA LEU A 14 0.18 -8.70 24.34
C LEU A 14 -0.36 -8.20 25.69
N LEU A 15 0.51 -8.10 26.70
CA LEU A 15 0.17 -7.57 28.02
C LEU A 15 -0.25 -6.10 27.98
N SER A 16 0.31 -5.33 27.05
CA SER A 16 -0.09 -3.93 26.81
C SER A 16 -1.49 -3.86 26.21
N TYR A 17 -1.81 -4.70 25.22
CA TYR A 17 -3.12 -4.71 24.60
C TYR A 17 -4.25 -5.12 25.55
N ASP A 18 -3.99 -6.10 26.41
CA ASP A 18 -4.96 -6.52 27.43
C ASP A 18 -5.05 -5.56 28.63
N GLY A 19 -4.14 -4.57 28.72
CA GLY A 19 -4.16 -3.57 29.79
C GLY A 19 -3.56 -4.04 31.12
N VAL A 20 -2.94 -5.23 31.17
CA VAL A 20 -2.27 -5.77 32.36
C VAL A 20 -1.14 -4.85 32.82
N LEU A 21 -0.38 -4.27 31.89
CA LEU A 21 0.67 -3.31 32.23
C LEU A 21 0.11 -1.99 32.78
N LEU A 22 -1.05 -1.55 32.28
CA LEU A 22 -1.72 -0.36 32.78
C LEU A 22 -2.26 -0.58 34.19
N ARG A 23 -2.97 -1.70 34.41
CA ARG A 23 -3.45 -2.13 35.73
C ARG A 23 -2.32 -2.10 36.75
N ARG A 24 -1.21 -2.80 36.48
CA ARG A 24 -0.03 -2.82 37.34
C ARG A 24 0.52 -1.42 37.63
N ALA A 25 0.58 -0.55 36.63
CA ALA A 25 1.08 0.82 36.80
C ALA A 25 0.17 1.70 37.67
N LEU A 26 -1.15 1.48 37.63
CA LEU A 26 -2.12 2.19 38.46
C LEU A 26 -2.17 1.63 39.88
N GLU A 27 -2.02 0.31 40.04
CA GLU A 27 -1.85 -0.35 41.34
C GLU A 27 -0.61 0.19 42.07
N PHE A 28 0.53 0.34 41.38
CA PHE A 28 1.73 0.97 41.96
C PHE A 28 1.52 2.42 42.39
N LYS A 29 0.52 3.10 41.81
CA LYS A 29 0.13 4.47 42.18
C LYS A 29 -0.95 4.50 43.27
N ASN A 30 -1.29 3.34 43.86
CA ASN A 30 -2.32 3.19 44.90
C ASN A 30 -3.69 3.75 44.50
N LYS A 31 -4.05 3.64 43.22
CA LYS A 31 -5.41 4.00 42.77
C LYS A 31 -6.43 3.00 43.30
N PRO A 32 -7.68 3.43 43.54
CA PRO A 32 -8.75 2.52 43.95
C PRO A 32 -9.10 1.55 42.81
N ALA A 33 -9.50 0.32 43.17
CA ALA A 33 -9.80 -0.75 42.22
C ALA A 33 -10.84 -0.33 41.15
N ALA A 34 -11.88 0.41 41.56
CA ALA A 34 -12.92 0.89 40.67
C ALA A 34 -12.37 1.83 39.57
N GLU A 35 -11.46 2.74 39.91
CA GLU A 35 -10.82 3.60 38.90
C GLU A 35 -9.90 2.80 37.96
N ILE A 36 -9.23 1.78 38.49
CA ILE A 36 -8.34 0.92 37.69
C ILE A 36 -9.15 0.17 36.62
N GLU A 37 -10.30 -0.39 36.99
CA GLU A 37 -11.16 -1.14 36.07
C GLU A 37 -11.72 -0.24 34.97
N GLN A 38 -12.23 0.94 35.34
CA GLN A 38 -12.71 1.92 34.37
C GLN A 38 -11.62 2.33 33.37
N GLU A 39 -10.40 2.53 33.85
CA GLU A 39 -9.28 2.95 32.99
C GLU A 39 -8.81 1.81 32.07
N VAL A 40 -8.84 0.56 32.56
CA VAL A 40 -8.52 -0.62 31.76
C VAL A 40 -9.59 -0.86 30.68
N GLU A 41 -10.87 -0.68 30.99
CA GLU A 41 -11.95 -0.78 30.00
C GLU A 41 -11.84 0.30 28.91
N LYS A 42 -11.62 1.56 29.32
CA LYS A 42 -11.33 2.66 28.38
C LYS A 42 -10.12 2.33 27.50
N HIS A 43 -9.05 1.79 28.08
CA HIS A 43 -7.87 1.40 27.33
C HIS A 43 -8.18 0.29 26.30
N LYS A 44 -8.92 -0.75 26.69
CA LYS A 44 -9.30 -1.87 25.80
C LYS A 44 -10.10 -1.38 24.60
N THR A 45 -11.07 -0.50 24.82
CA THR A 45 -11.90 0.07 23.73
C THR A 45 -11.07 0.92 22.77
N ILE A 46 -10.20 1.80 23.29
CA ILE A 46 -9.31 2.63 22.47
C ILE A 46 -8.34 1.78 21.65
N VAL A 47 -7.77 0.75 22.26
CA VAL A 47 -6.86 -0.20 21.62
C VAL A 47 -7.56 -0.95 20.48
N ALA A 48 -8.76 -1.47 20.72
CA ALA A 48 -9.54 -2.18 19.72
C ALA A 48 -9.87 -1.27 18.52
N ALA A 49 -10.36 -0.06 18.78
CA ALA A 49 -10.64 0.94 17.75
C ALA A 49 -9.39 1.32 16.95
N ARG A 50 -8.24 1.47 17.62
CA ARG A 50 -6.95 1.73 16.97
C ARG A 50 -6.52 0.56 16.08
N TYR A 51 -6.67 -0.67 16.55
CA TYR A 51 -6.34 -1.87 15.78
C TYR A 51 -7.18 -1.94 14.50
N GLU A 52 -8.49 -1.78 14.62
CA GLU A 52 -9.39 -1.77 13.47
C GLU A 52 -9.07 -0.66 12.47
N ARG A 53 -8.83 0.56 12.95
CA ARG A 53 -8.43 1.69 12.08
C ARG A 53 -7.15 1.35 11.31
N ARG A 54 -6.14 0.81 11.99
CA ARG A 54 -4.88 0.41 11.35
C ARG A 54 -5.07 -0.73 10.37
N LYS A 55 -5.93 -1.72 10.68
CA LYS A 55 -6.28 -2.81 9.77
C LYS A 55 -6.92 -2.27 8.49
N LYS A 56 -7.92 -1.40 8.61
CA LYS A 56 -8.57 -0.74 7.46
C LYS A 56 -7.58 0.06 6.61
N LEU A 57 -6.69 0.82 7.24
CA LEU A 57 -5.64 1.58 6.54
C LEU A 57 -4.65 0.67 5.79
N ARG A 58 -4.26 -0.48 6.36
CA ARG A 58 -3.37 -1.43 5.69
C ARG A 58 -4.04 -2.00 4.44
N VAL A 59 -5.32 -2.39 4.53
CA VAL A 59 -6.09 -2.88 3.39
C VAL A 59 -6.22 -1.80 2.32
N ALA A 60 -6.58 -0.56 2.70
CA ALA A 60 -6.68 0.55 1.77
C ALA A 60 -5.37 0.86 1.04
N ARG A 61 -4.23 0.83 1.76
CA ARG A 61 -2.91 1.01 1.16
C ARG A 61 -2.54 -0.12 0.20
N ALA A 62 -2.85 -1.37 0.56
CA ALA A 62 -2.62 -2.51 -0.33
C ALA A 62 -3.45 -2.38 -1.62
N ALA A 63 -4.74 -2.06 -1.50
CA ALA A 63 -5.60 -1.83 -2.65
C ALA A 63 -5.12 -0.67 -3.54
N ARG A 64 -4.63 0.42 -2.93
CA ARG A 64 -4.10 1.57 -3.69
C ARG A 64 -2.85 1.18 -4.49
N LYS A 65 -1.91 0.44 -3.88
CA LYS A 65 -0.70 -0.04 -4.58
C LYS A 65 -1.04 -0.94 -5.76
N VAL A 66 -2.05 -1.79 -5.64
CA VAL A 66 -2.51 -2.65 -6.75
C VAL A 66 -3.07 -1.78 -7.88
N LYS A 67 -3.96 -0.83 -7.57
CA LYS A 67 -4.52 0.09 -8.58
C LYS A 67 -3.46 0.94 -9.28
N GLU A 68 -2.52 1.50 -8.52
CA GLU A 68 -1.39 2.27 -9.05
C GLU A 68 -0.54 1.42 -10.00
N ALA A 69 -0.30 0.15 -9.67
CA ALA A 69 0.43 -0.78 -10.53
C ALA A 69 -0.34 -1.15 -11.80
N GLU A 70 -1.66 -1.32 -11.73
CA GLU A 70 -2.51 -1.58 -12.89
C GLU A 70 -2.61 -0.37 -13.83
N GLU A 71 -2.76 0.84 -13.29
CA GLU A 71 -2.77 2.07 -14.07
C GLU A 71 -1.42 2.33 -14.76
N ALA A 72 -0.30 2.04 -14.08
CA ALA A 72 1.02 2.12 -14.68
C ALA A 72 1.19 1.13 -15.85
N LYS A 73 0.69 -0.10 -15.72
CA LYS A 73 0.72 -1.08 -16.82
C LYS A 73 -0.11 -0.65 -18.01
N LYS A 74 -1.33 -0.15 -17.78
CA LYS A 74 -2.21 0.33 -18.87
C LYS A 74 -1.60 1.52 -19.60
N LYS A 75 -0.96 2.45 -18.89
CA LYS A 75 -0.24 3.56 -19.53
C LYS A 75 0.94 3.06 -20.35
N ALA A 76 1.74 2.14 -19.81
CA ALA A 76 2.86 1.55 -20.55
C ALA A 76 2.41 0.79 -21.82
N GLU A 77 1.29 0.06 -21.76
CA GLU A 77 0.71 -0.62 -22.92
C GLU A 77 0.17 0.36 -23.97
N GLN A 78 -0.46 1.46 -23.54
CA GLN A 78 -0.95 2.50 -24.46
C GLN A 78 0.19 3.28 -25.11
N GLU A 79 1.26 3.59 -24.36
CA GLU A 79 2.47 4.21 -24.89
C GLU A 79 3.21 3.28 -25.85
N ALA A 80 3.30 1.98 -25.54
CA ALA A 80 3.87 0.98 -26.44
C ALA A 80 3.04 0.80 -27.72
N ALA A 81 1.71 0.79 -27.62
CA ALA A 81 0.82 0.71 -28.77
C ALA A 81 0.88 1.97 -29.64
N ALA A 82 0.97 3.15 -29.03
CA ALA A 82 1.14 4.41 -29.75
C ALA A 82 2.51 4.48 -30.46
N ALA A 83 3.58 4.01 -29.81
CA ALA A 83 4.90 3.92 -30.41
C ALA A 83 4.95 2.90 -31.56
N ALA A 84 4.28 1.75 -31.42
CA ALA A 84 4.17 0.76 -32.49
C ALA A 84 3.37 1.28 -33.70
N ALA A 85 2.25 1.97 -33.46
CA ALA A 85 1.46 2.59 -34.52
C ALA A 85 2.22 3.72 -35.25
N ALA A 86 3.02 4.51 -34.51
CA ALA A 86 3.88 5.52 -35.11
C ALA A 86 5.02 4.89 -35.94
N ALA A 87 5.57 3.76 -35.49
CA ALA A 87 6.58 3.01 -36.24
C ALA A 87 6.01 2.39 -37.52
N GLU A 88 4.82 1.79 -37.48
CA GLU A 88 4.15 1.27 -38.68
C GLU A 88 3.79 2.38 -39.68
N ALA A 89 3.34 3.55 -39.19
CA ALA A 89 3.05 4.69 -40.06
C ALA A 89 4.33 5.24 -40.74
N ALA A 90 5.47 5.22 -40.05
CA ALA A 90 6.75 5.62 -40.63
C ALA A 90 7.23 4.62 -41.70
N VAL A 91 7.08 3.31 -41.46
CA VAL A 91 7.46 2.26 -42.43
C VAL A 91 6.53 2.29 -43.65
N ALA A 92 5.24 2.60 -43.49
CA ALA A 92 4.31 2.77 -44.60
C ALA A 92 4.60 4.03 -45.43
N ALA A 93 5.04 5.12 -44.78
CA ALA A 93 5.44 6.35 -45.48
C ALA A 93 6.75 6.16 -46.27
N GLU A 94 7.70 5.39 -45.72
CA GLU A 94 8.95 5.05 -46.40
C GLU A 94 8.73 4.09 -47.59
N ALA A 95 7.81 3.13 -47.44
CA ALA A 95 7.40 2.24 -48.53
C ALA A 95 6.64 2.98 -49.66
N ALA A 96 5.83 3.99 -49.33
CA ALA A 96 5.15 4.82 -50.31
C ALA A 96 6.14 5.74 -51.07
N ALA A 97 7.15 6.27 -50.38
CA ALA A 97 8.21 7.07 -51.02
C ALA A 97 9.11 6.23 -51.95
N ALA A 98 9.34 4.95 -51.63
CA ALA A 98 10.07 4.03 -52.50
C ALA A 98 9.27 3.61 -53.75
N ALA A 99 7.94 3.53 -53.66
CA ALA A 99 7.05 3.26 -54.80
C ALA A 99 6.95 4.47 -55.76
N GLU A 100 7.02 5.70 -55.25
CA GLU A 100 7.01 6.91 -56.08
C GLU A 100 8.36 7.15 -56.78
N ALA A 101 9.48 6.66 -56.21
CA ALA A 101 10.80 6.72 -56.83
C ALA A 101 10.95 5.74 -58.00
N THR A 102 10.33 4.56 -57.92
CA THR A 102 10.36 3.55 -59.00
C THR A 102 9.45 3.90 -60.19
N ALA A 103 8.39 4.68 -59.99
CA ALA A 103 7.54 5.18 -61.07
C ALA A 103 8.16 6.35 -61.88
N LYS A 104 9.24 6.98 -61.40
CA LYS A 104 9.95 8.06 -62.13
C LYS A 104 11.09 7.58 -63.03
N GLU A 105 11.53 6.33 -62.92
CA GLU A 105 12.58 5.77 -63.78
C GLU A 105 12.05 5.13 -65.10
N GLU A 106 10.76 4.78 -65.20
CA GLU A 106 10.17 4.23 -66.44
C GLU A 106 9.61 5.29 -67.42
N GLY A 107 9.74 6.58 -67.10
CA GLY A 107 9.24 7.70 -67.92
C GLY A 107 10.30 8.43 -68.74
N ALA A 108 11.48 7.84 -68.92
CA ALA A 108 12.59 8.41 -69.69
C ALA A 108 13.09 7.41 -70.75
N GLU A 109 12.22 7.07 -71.71
CA GLU A 109 12.64 6.59 -73.04
C GLU A 109 12.12 7.54 -74.13
#